data_AF-A0A656Z6R7-F1
#
_entry.id   AF-A0A656Z6R7-F1
#
_cell.length_a   1.000
_cell.length_b   1.000
_cell.length_c   1.000
_cell.angle_alpha   90.00
_cell.angle_beta   90.00
_cell.angle_gamma   90.00
#
_symmetry.space_group_name_H-M   'P 1'
#
loop_
_entity.id
_entity.type
_entity.pdbx_description
1 polymer ?
#
loop_
_entity_poly.entity_id
_entity_poly.type
_entity_poly.pdbx_seq_one_letter_code
_entity_poly.pdbx_strand_id
1 'polypeptide(L)'
;MPPEQQKMIRKARHRDALLEGRRILVVEDDIRNVYALTNILEPRGAQVLIARNGQEALDALDRSTANPDAAIDLVLMDVMMPVMDGLTATRHIRQNPSFKNCRDHHPHRQGDAG
;
A
#
# COMPACT_ATOMS: atom_id res chain seq x y z
N MET A 1 7.95 5.75 -35.46
CA MET A 1 8.00 4.64 -34.49
C MET A 1 6.79 3.74 -34.68
N PRO A 2 6.92 2.41 -34.56
CA PRO A 2 5.81 1.47 -34.59
C PRO A 2 4.75 1.81 -33.52
N PRO A 3 3.44 1.71 -33.84
CA PRO A 3 2.35 2.05 -32.91
C PRO A 3 2.33 1.20 -31.63
N GLU A 4 2.88 -0.02 -31.68
CA GLU A 4 3.11 -0.90 -30.53
C GLU A 4 4.04 -0.26 -29.48
N GLN A 5 5.17 0.31 -29.92
CA GLN A 5 6.13 0.99 -29.03
C GLN A 5 5.52 2.27 -28.43
N GLN A 6 4.68 3.00 -29.17
CA GLN A 6 3.96 4.16 -28.66
C GLN A 6 2.92 3.80 -27.58
N LYS A 7 2.19 2.69 -27.73
CA LYS A 7 1.29 2.15 -26.69
C LYS A 7 2.05 1.75 -25.42
N MET A 8 3.22 1.14 -25.58
CA MET A 8 4.02 0.65 -24.45
C MET A 8 4.63 1.80 -23.64
N ILE A 9 5.16 2.83 -24.32
CA ILE A 9 5.69 4.05 -23.69
C ILE A 9 4.57 4.80 -22.95
N ARG A 10 3.38 4.90 -23.54
CA ARG A 10 2.23 5.55 -22.90
C ARG A 10 1.76 4.80 -21.66
N LYS A 11 1.70 3.46 -21.69
CA LYS A 11 1.34 2.63 -20.51
C LYS A 11 2.36 2.76 -19.38
N ALA A 12 3.65 2.78 -19.68
CA ALA A 12 4.69 2.95 -18.67
C ALA A 12 4.58 4.31 -17.99
N ARG A 13 4.51 5.41 -18.76
CA ARG A 13 4.31 6.77 -18.23
C ARG A 13 3.05 6.91 -17.39
N HIS A 14 1.98 6.22 -17.77
CA HIS A 14 0.71 6.26 -17.04
C HIS A 14 0.76 5.50 -15.70
N ARG A 15 1.64 4.49 -15.57
CA ARG A 15 1.85 3.76 -14.30
C ARG A 15 2.67 4.56 -13.31
N ASP A 16 3.66 5.31 -13.78
CA ASP A 16 4.48 6.16 -12.91
C ASP A 16 3.65 7.34 -12.38
N ALA A 17 2.88 7.99 -13.25
CA ALA A 17 1.96 9.07 -12.86
C ALA A 17 0.84 8.64 -11.87
N LEU A 18 0.58 7.34 -11.74
CA LEU A 18 -0.43 6.81 -10.81
C LEU A 18 0.05 6.82 -9.35
N LEU A 19 1.36 6.75 -9.13
CA LEU A 19 2.00 6.69 -7.82
C LEU A 19 2.52 8.07 -7.37
N GLU A 20 2.69 9.00 -8.30
CA GLU A 20 3.19 10.34 -8.02
C GLU A 20 2.30 11.07 -6.99
N GLY A 21 2.91 11.51 -5.89
CA GLY A 21 2.26 12.20 -4.78
C GLY A 21 1.43 11.30 -3.85
N ARG A 22 1.33 10.00 -4.12
CA ARG A 22 0.56 9.05 -3.28
C ARG A 22 1.32 8.69 -2.02
N ARG A 23 0.62 8.62 -0.89
CA ARG A 23 1.15 8.11 0.38
C ARG A 23 0.80 6.63 0.54
N ILE A 24 1.83 5.80 0.56
CA ILE A 24 1.71 4.35 0.61
C ILE A 24 2.28 3.86 1.93
N LEU A 25 1.46 3.20 2.74
CA LEU A 25 1.90 2.50 3.94
C LEU A 25 2.32 1.08 3.57
N VAL A 26 3.60 0.76 3.74
CA VAL A 26 4.16 -0.58 3.61
C VAL A 26 4.26 -1.20 4.99
N VAL A 27 3.63 -2.36 5.17
CA VAL A 27 3.59 -3.10 6.43
C VAL A 27 4.28 -4.44 6.25
N GLU A 28 5.49 -4.55 6.78
CA GLU A 28 6.42 -5.66 6.54
C GLU A 28 7.47 -5.68 7.66
N ASP A 29 7.78 -6.86 8.21
CA ASP A 29 8.70 -6.99 9.35
C ASP A 29 10.17 -7.17 8.93
N ASP A 30 10.43 -7.70 7.72
CA ASP A 30 11.76 -7.84 7.13
C ASP A 30 12.24 -6.54 6.46
N ILE A 31 13.32 -5.97 7.00
CA ILE A 31 13.93 -4.74 6.50
C ILE A 31 14.39 -4.84 5.04
N ARG A 32 14.72 -6.04 4.54
CA ARG A 32 15.15 -6.25 3.15
C ARG A 32 13.99 -6.06 2.18
N ASN A 33 12.80 -6.57 2.55
CA ASN A 33 11.58 -6.41 1.76
C ASN A 33 11.12 -4.95 1.75
N VAL A 34 11.16 -4.30 2.92
CA VAL A 34 10.90 -2.85 3.05
C VAL A 34 11.81 -2.04 2.14
N TYR A 35 13.13 -2.31 2.15
CA TYR A 35 14.09 -1.60 1.32
C TYR A 35 13.83 -1.83 -0.18
N ALA A 36 13.53 -3.07 -0.58
CA ALA A 36 13.20 -3.40 -1.97
C ALA A 36 11.95 -2.64 -2.45
N LEU A 37 10.88 -2.62 -1.64
CA LEU A 37 9.64 -1.91 -1.98
C LEU A 37 9.83 -0.40 -2.04
N THR A 38 10.56 0.18 -1.09
CA THR A 38 10.85 1.62 -1.04
C THR A 38 11.59 2.06 -2.31
N ASN A 39 12.62 1.31 -2.72
CA ASN A 39 13.39 1.58 -3.94
C ASN A 39 12.57 1.43 -5.24
N ILE A 40 11.42 0.77 -5.21
CA ILE A 40 10.52 0.66 -6.37
C ILE A 40 9.51 1.80 -6.39
N LEU A 41 9.02 2.22 -5.22
CA LEU A 41 7.91 3.15 -5.07
C LEU A 41 8.37 4.61 -5.07
N GLU A 42 9.40 4.96 -4.31
CA GLU A 42 9.86 6.36 -4.19
C GLU A 42 10.34 6.97 -5.51
N PRO A 43 11.10 6.25 -6.39
CA PRO A 43 11.51 6.80 -7.68
C PRO A 43 10.34 7.09 -8.63
N ARG A 44 9.15 6.56 -8.34
CA ARG A 44 7.91 6.81 -9.08
C ARG A 44 7.08 7.94 -8.45
N GLY A 45 7.65 8.65 -7.48
CA GLY A 45 7.03 9.81 -6.83
C GLY A 45 6.10 9.47 -5.67
N ALA A 46 6.05 8.21 -5.22
CA ALA A 46 5.29 7.85 -4.02
C ALA A 46 6.03 8.27 -2.75
N GLN A 47 5.26 8.61 -1.72
CA GLN A 47 5.73 8.85 -0.36
C GLN A 47 5.50 7.57 0.45
N VAL A 48 6.57 6.89 0.86
CA VAL A 48 6.47 5.60 1.56
C VAL A 48 6.50 5.82 3.07
N LEU A 49 5.52 5.25 3.76
CA LEU A 49 5.51 5.09 5.21
C LEU A 49 5.73 3.61 5.54
N ILE A 50 6.41 3.33 6.65
CA ILE A 50 6.77 1.96 7.05
C ILE A 50 6.13 1.65 8.39
N ALA A 51 5.54 0.46 8.50
CA ALA A 51 5.13 -0.18 9.74
C ALA A 51 5.69 -1.61 9.79
N ARG A 52 6.10 -2.09 10.96
CA ARG A 52 6.77 -3.39 11.11
C ARG A 52 5.88 -4.53 11.59
N ASN A 53 4.60 -4.25 11.82
CA ASN A 53 3.58 -5.21 12.22
C ASN A 53 2.19 -4.59 12.06
N GLY A 54 1.13 -5.39 12.26
CA GLY A 54 -0.25 -4.94 12.14
C GLY A 54 -0.66 -3.81 13.10
N GLN A 55 -0.09 -3.75 14.32
CA GLN A 55 -0.44 -2.71 15.28
C GLN A 55 0.11 -1.34 14.86
N GLU A 56 1.38 -1.29 14.45
CA GLU A 56 1.98 -0.04 13.94
C GLU A 56 1.23 0.48 12.71
N ALA A 57 0.68 -0.42 11.90
CA ALA A 57 -0.15 -0.06 10.75
C ALA A 57 -1.48 0.58 11.16
N LEU A 58 -2.15 0.02 12.17
CA LEU A 58 -3.38 0.62 12.73
C LEU A 58 -3.10 2.01 13.32
N ASP A 59 -2.03 2.15 14.09
CA ASP A 59 -1.65 3.43 14.69
C ASP A 59 -1.34 4.49 13.62
N ALA A 60 -0.70 4.08 12.51
CA ALA A 60 -0.42 4.97 11.38
C ALA A 60 -1.70 5.42 10.66
N LEU A 61 -2.66 4.50 10.47
CA LEU A 61 -3.96 4.82 9.89
C LEU A 61 -4.78 5.73 10.80
N ASP A 62 -4.77 5.51 12.12
CA ASP A 62 -5.44 6.40 13.08
C ASP A 62 -4.89 7.82 12.99
N ARG A 63 -3.57 8.00 13.00
CA ARG A 63 -2.93 9.32 12.79
C ARG A 63 -3.31 9.94 11.45
N SER A 64 -3.41 9.13 10.41
CA SER A 64 -3.83 9.57 9.08
C SER A 64 -5.26 10.10 9.06
N THR A 65 -6.19 9.45 9.79
CA THR A 65 -7.57 9.93 9.88
C THR A 65 -7.70 11.24 10.65
N ALA A 66 -6.79 11.52 11.59
CA ALA A 66 -6.79 12.76 12.35
C ALA A 66 -6.29 13.98 11.54
N ASN A 67 -5.57 13.76 10.44
CA ASN A 67 -5.02 14.83 9.60
C ASN A 67 -5.24 14.52 8.11
N PRO A 68 -6.18 15.19 7.42
CA PRO A 68 -6.44 14.99 5.99
C PRO A 68 -5.21 15.21 5.09
N ASP A 69 -4.32 16.13 5.44
CA ASP A 69 -3.07 16.35 4.72
C ASP A 69 -2.07 15.21 4.95
N ALA A 70 -2.39 14.27 5.84
CA ALA A 70 -1.69 13.03 6.11
C ALA A 70 -2.46 11.77 5.72
N ALA A 71 -3.46 11.90 4.85
CA ALA A 71 -4.21 10.77 4.31
C ALA A 71 -3.29 9.73 3.64
N ILE A 72 -3.43 8.48 4.04
CA ILE A 72 -2.81 7.31 3.41
C ILE A 72 -3.74 6.85 2.29
N ASP A 73 -3.21 6.76 1.07
CA ASP A 73 -3.97 6.39 -0.11
C ASP A 73 -4.08 4.87 -0.30
N LEU A 74 -3.02 4.16 0.11
CA LEU A 74 -2.83 2.74 -0.14
C LEU A 74 -2.07 2.08 1.01
N VAL A 75 -2.49 0.89 1.40
CA VAL A 75 -1.75 0.02 2.32
C VAL A 75 -1.31 -1.23 1.55
N LEU A 76 -0.02 -1.51 1.59
CA LEU A 76 0.59 -2.77 1.18
C LEU A 76 0.91 -3.56 2.44
N MET A 77 0.16 -4.63 2.69
CA MET A 77 0.18 -5.37 3.95
C MET A 77 0.71 -6.78 3.71
N ASP A 78 1.82 -7.16 4.35
CA ASP A 78 2.22 -8.56 4.42
C ASP A 78 1.27 -9.38 5.29
N VAL A 79 1.11 -10.66 4.96
CA VAL A 79 0.19 -11.56 5.64
C VAL A 79 0.78 -12.05 6.96
N MET A 80 2.08 -12.38 6.98
CA MET A 80 2.71 -13.12 8.07
C MET A 80 3.69 -12.24 8.83
N MET A 81 3.26 -11.66 9.95
CA MET A 81 4.10 -10.80 10.79
C MET A 81 4.01 -11.17 12.28
N PRO A 82 5.03 -10.88 13.09
CA PRO A 82 4.96 -11.00 14.55
C PRO A 82 4.01 -9.95 15.14
N VAL A 83 3.60 -10.15 16.40
CA VAL A 83 2.69 -9.29 17.18
C VAL A 83 1.25 -9.28 16.66
N MET A 84 1.02 -8.83 15.44
CA MET A 84 -0.27 -8.84 14.78
C MET A 84 -0.07 -9.14 13.29
N ASP A 85 -0.69 -10.22 12.83
CA ASP A 85 -0.66 -10.63 11.43
C ASP A 85 -1.49 -9.70 10.54
N GLY A 86 -1.19 -9.70 9.24
CA GLY A 86 -1.84 -8.81 8.28
C GLY A 86 -3.32 -9.10 8.07
N LEU A 87 -3.79 -10.33 8.27
CA LEU A 87 -5.22 -10.66 8.16
C LEU A 87 -5.99 -10.07 9.34
N THR A 88 -5.43 -10.13 10.54
CA THR A 88 -5.98 -9.50 11.75
C THR A 88 -6.01 -7.98 11.58
N ALA A 89 -4.91 -7.37 11.16
CA ALA A 89 -4.87 -5.93 10.88
C ALA A 89 -5.91 -5.53 9.81
N THR A 90 -5.99 -6.25 8.68
CA THR A 90 -6.96 -5.97 7.62
C THR A 90 -8.40 -6.10 8.11
N ARG A 91 -8.71 -7.06 8.99
CA ARG A 91 -10.04 -7.17 9.62
C ARG A 91 -10.36 -5.93 10.44
N HIS A 92 -9.44 -5.47 11.28
CA HIS A 92 -9.62 -4.23 12.05
C HIS A 92 -9.82 -3.02 11.14
N ILE A 93 -9.02 -2.92 10.07
CA ILE A 93 -9.12 -1.82 9.11
C ILE A 93 -10.52 -1.77 8.48
N ARG A 94 -11.03 -2.93 8.03
CA ARG A 94 -12.35 -3.01 7.38
C ARG A 94 -13.53 -2.82 8.33
N GLN A 95 -13.35 -3.13 9.60
CA GLN A 95 -14.37 -2.93 10.63
C GLN A 95 -14.48 -1.46 11.08
N ASN A 96 -13.40 -0.67 10.94
CA ASN A 96 -13.41 0.74 11.33
C ASN A 96 -13.86 1.64 10.15
N PRO A 97 -15.04 2.28 10.24
CA PRO A 97 -15.55 3.14 9.17
C PRO A 97 -14.66 4.34 8.84
N SER A 98 -13.81 4.74 9.77
CA SER A 98 -12.90 5.89 9.63
C SER A 98 -11.83 5.64 8.57
N PHE A 99 -11.53 4.38 8.25
CA PHE A 99 -10.52 4.00 7.25
C PHE A 99 -11.07 3.74 5.85
N LYS A 100 -12.36 3.98 5.60
CA LYS A 100 -13.06 3.63 4.33
C LYS A 100 -12.45 4.22 3.05
N ASN A 101 -11.64 5.26 3.15
CA ASN A 101 -11.02 5.90 2.00
C ASN A 101 -9.67 5.28 1.59
N CYS A 102 -9.10 4.42 2.43
CA CYS A 102 -7.85 3.72 2.12
C CYS A 102 -8.15 2.43 1.35
N ARG A 103 -7.53 2.23 0.19
CA ARG A 103 -7.63 0.97 -0.57
C ARG A 103 -6.62 -0.04 -0.03
N ASP A 104 -7.07 -1.24 0.30
CA ASP A 104 -6.22 -2.37 0.64
C ASP A 104 -5.89 -3.18 -0.62
N HIS A 105 -4.60 -3.28 -0.99
CA HIS A 105 -4.18 -4.14 -2.10
C HIS A 105 -3.60 -5.45 -1.55
N HIS A 106 -4.40 -6.51 -1.57
CA HIS A 106 -3.96 -7.84 -1.17
C HIS A 106 -3.41 -8.60 -2.40
N PRO A 107 -2.19 -9.15 -2.36
CA PRO A 107 -1.73 -10.06 -3.39
C PRO A 107 -2.46 -11.39 -3.24
N HIS A 108 -3.34 -11.69 -4.20
CA HIS A 108 -4.05 -12.97 -4.40
C HIS A 108 -5.12 -13.39 -3.37
N ARG A 109 -6.38 -13.22 -3.76
CA ARG A 109 -7.40 -14.26 -3.56
C ARG A 109 -8.09 -14.58 -4.90
N GLN A 110 -7.63 -15.66 -5.53
CA GLN A 110 -8.49 -16.48 -6.38
C GLN A 110 -9.27 -17.43 -5.45
N GLY A 111 -10.57 -17.57 -5.70
CA GLY A 111 -11.42 -18.61 -5.11
C GLY A 111 -12.11 -18.20 -3.82
N ASP A 112 -13.39 -17.82 -3.92
CA ASP A 112 -14.49 -18.59 -3.32
C ASP A 112 -15.81 -17.88 -3.64
N ALA A 113 -16.39 -18.30 -4.76
CA ALA A 113 -17.81 -18.21 -5.03
C ALA A 113 -18.30 -19.66 -5.18
N GLY A 114 -19.00 -20.12 -4.15
CA GLY A 114 -19.62 -21.44 -4.03
C GLY A 114 -20.45 -21.50 -2.78
#